data_AF-A0A9D2DCT4-F1
#
_entry.id   AF-A0A9D2DCT4-F1
#
_cell.length_a   1.000
_cell.length_b   1.000
_cell.length_c   1.000
_cell.angle_alpha   90.00
_cell.angle_beta   90.00
_cell.angle_gamma   90.00
#
_symmetry.space_group_name_H-M   'P 1'
#
loop_
_entity.id
_entity.type
_entity.pdbx_description
1 polymer ?
#
loop_
_entity_poly.entity_id
_entity_poly.type
_entity_poly.pdbx_seq_one_letter_code
_entity_poly.pdbx_strand_id
1 'polypeptide(L)'
;MKKESDFVETVSGDREVTFATDRTVIAVDWQTYDEVARLLEEAIGEAGYYNGSVMVKRPAFEGTLTATLIVYRTGVRLAGEGVPPISDVVPVWWEFETVNTEGDEVLNDFAFQPLRRALLARG
;
A
#
# COMPACT_ATOMS: atom_id res chain seq x y z
N MET A 1 -39.73 -9.25 36.58
CA MET A 1 -39.39 -8.02 35.84
C MET A 1 -38.86 -6.98 36.81
N LYS A 2 -37.54 -6.83 36.86
CA LYS A 2 -36.79 -5.58 37.13
C LYS A 2 -35.31 -5.92 36.92
N LYS A 3 -34.68 -5.15 36.04
CA LYS A 3 -33.26 -5.23 35.65
C LYS A 3 -32.40 -4.81 36.83
N GLU A 4 -31.36 -5.57 37.13
CA GLU A 4 -30.14 -5.01 37.74
C GLU A 4 -29.03 -5.20 36.72
N SER A 5 -28.57 -4.04 36.26
CA SER A 5 -27.45 -3.83 35.37
C SER A 5 -26.16 -4.07 36.12
N ASP A 6 -25.38 -5.06 35.70
CA ASP A 6 -24.00 -5.20 36.16
C ASP A 6 -23.17 -4.06 35.57
N PHE A 7 -22.88 -3.13 36.46
CA PHE A 7 -21.99 -2.01 36.31
C PHE A 7 -20.59 -2.56 35.96
N VAL A 8 -20.05 -2.17 34.80
CA VAL A 8 -18.65 -2.44 34.48
C VAL A 8 -17.82 -1.55 35.39
N GLU A 9 -17.23 -2.14 36.44
CA GLU A 9 -16.17 -1.50 37.20
C GLU A 9 -15.03 -1.16 36.23
N THR A 10 -14.80 0.14 36.05
CA THR A 10 -13.59 0.62 35.41
C THR A 10 -12.44 0.27 36.34
N VAL A 11 -11.70 -0.79 36.02
CA VAL A 11 -10.42 -1.07 36.67
C VAL A 11 -9.45 0.01 36.21
N SER A 12 -9.39 1.11 36.98
CA SER A 12 -8.32 2.10 36.98
C SER A 12 -7.05 1.42 37.50
N GLY A 13 -6.48 0.53 36.69
CA GLY A 13 -5.13 0.03 36.91
C GLY A 13 -4.16 1.00 36.28
N ASP A 14 -3.26 1.56 37.10
CA ASP A 14 -2.00 2.22 36.72
C ASP A 14 -1.06 1.24 35.99
N ARG A 15 -1.54 0.59 34.93
CA ARG A 15 -0.66 -0.02 33.95
C ARG A 15 -0.24 1.11 33.03
N GLU A 16 0.96 1.60 33.27
CA GLU A 16 1.74 2.32 32.28
C GLU A 16 1.71 1.47 31.00
N VAL A 17 0.90 1.88 30.02
CA VAL A 17 0.93 1.29 28.69
C VAL A 17 2.23 1.78 28.07
N THR A 18 3.30 1.03 28.28
CA THR A 18 4.57 1.27 27.61
C THR A 18 4.37 0.90 26.14
N PHE A 19 3.99 1.88 25.32
CA PHE A 19 4.18 1.75 23.88
C PHE A 19 5.68 1.60 23.68
N ALA A 20 6.15 0.47 23.14
CA ALA A 20 7.54 0.30 22.77
C ALA A 20 7.93 1.44 21.80
N THR A 21 8.61 2.47 22.33
CA THR A 21 8.80 3.77 21.65
C THR A 21 10.07 3.76 20.80
N ASP A 22 10.38 2.63 20.18
CA ASP A 22 11.56 2.51 19.31
C ASP A 22 11.30 1.61 18.10
N ARG A 23 10.10 1.73 17.51
CA ARG A 23 9.88 1.18 16.17
C ARG A 23 10.47 2.13 15.16
N THR A 24 11.67 1.81 14.67
CA THR A 24 12.22 2.43 13.46
C THR A 24 11.15 2.34 12.37
N VAL A 25 10.71 3.48 11.86
CA VAL A 25 9.79 3.55 10.72
C VAL A 25 10.62 3.81 9.48
N ILE A 26 10.47 2.97 8.46
CA ILE A 26 11.05 3.19 7.14
C ILE A 26 10.29 4.34 6.48
N ALA A 27 11.01 5.44 6.22
CA ALA A 27 10.51 6.50 5.37
C ALA A 27 10.61 6.07 3.90
N VAL A 28 9.47 5.85 3.26
CA VAL A 28 9.36 5.43 1.86
C VAL A 28 9.61 6.65 0.97
N ASP A 29 10.73 6.64 0.28
CA ASP A 29 11.13 7.72 -0.60
C ASP A 29 10.44 7.68 -1.98
N TRP A 30 10.58 8.77 -2.74
CA TRP A 30 10.02 8.87 -4.07
C TRP A 30 10.57 7.82 -5.05
N GLN A 31 11.84 7.43 -4.91
CA GLN A 31 12.44 6.40 -5.75
C GLN A 31 11.75 5.05 -5.55
N THR A 32 11.30 4.75 -4.33
CA THR A 32 10.48 3.58 -4.01
C THR A 32 9.11 3.65 -4.67
N TYR A 33 8.41 4.78 -4.57
CA TYR A 33 7.13 4.95 -5.24
C TYR A 33 7.21 4.84 -6.76
N ASP A 34 8.23 5.43 -7.39
CA ASP A 34 8.41 5.37 -8.84
C ASP A 34 8.67 3.93 -9.34
N GLU A 35 9.50 3.17 -8.62
CA GLU A 35 9.78 1.78 -8.98
C GLU A 35 8.57 0.87 -8.75
N VAL A 36 7.85 1.05 -7.64
CA VAL A 36 6.59 0.31 -7.40
C VAL A 36 5.59 0.64 -8.52
N ALA A 37 5.47 1.91 -8.92
CA ALA A 37 4.59 2.31 -10.02
C ALA A 37 4.99 1.66 -11.35
N ARG A 38 6.28 1.63 -11.69
CA ARG A 38 6.80 0.97 -12.89
C ARG A 38 6.46 -0.52 -12.92
N LEU A 39 6.74 -1.23 -11.83
CA LEU A 39 6.47 -2.67 -11.71
C LEU A 39 4.97 -2.96 -11.77
N LEU A 40 4.17 -2.11 -11.13
CA LEU A 40 2.72 -2.25 -11.10
C LEU A 40 2.11 -1.97 -12.47
N GLU A 41 2.59 -0.95 -13.21
CA GLU A 41 2.17 -0.68 -14.59
C GLU A 41 2.44 -1.89 -15.51
N GLU A 42 3.64 -2.48 -15.40
CA GLU A 42 4.02 -3.69 -16.14
C GLU A 42 3.11 -4.87 -15.77
N ALA A 43 2.86 -5.08 -14.47
CA ALA A 43 2.04 -6.18 -13.97
C ALA A 43 0.55 -6.01 -14.30
N ILE A 44 0.04 -4.77 -14.36
CA ILE A 44 -1.32 -4.46 -14.84
C ILE A 44 -1.45 -4.79 -16.33
N GLY A 45 -0.43 -4.48 -17.13
CA GLY A 45 -0.45 -4.68 -18.58
C GLY A 45 -1.62 -3.93 -19.23
N GLU A 46 -2.52 -4.65 -19.89
CA GLU A 46 -3.72 -4.09 -20.55
C GLU A 46 -4.99 -4.16 -19.69
N ALA A 47 -4.92 -4.78 -18.50
CA ALA A 47 -6.11 -5.09 -17.72
C ALA A 47 -6.75 -3.83 -17.09
N GLY A 48 -8.07 -3.85 -16.95
CA GLY A 48 -8.85 -2.86 -16.20
C GLY A 48 -8.94 -3.17 -14.70
N TYR A 49 -8.28 -4.24 -14.25
CA TYR A 49 -8.30 -4.74 -12.88
C TYR A 49 -6.96 -5.40 -12.57
N TYR A 50 -6.50 -5.22 -11.35
CA TYR A 50 -5.29 -5.87 -10.85
C TYR A 50 -5.56 -6.51 -9.49
N ASN A 51 -5.04 -7.72 -9.30
CA ASN A 51 -4.98 -8.38 -8.02
C ASN A 51 -3.69 -9.21 -7.98
N GLY A 52 -2.75 -8.80 -7.13
CA GLY A 52 -1.46 -9.46 -7.02
C GLY A 52 -0.48 -8.63 -6.21
N SER A 53 0.80 -8.96 -6.37
CA SER A 53 1.88 -8.28 -5.65
C SER A 53 3.02 -7.87 -6.58
N VAL A 54 3.69 -6.77 -6.21
CA VAL A 54 4.97 -6.34 -6.79
C VAL A 54 5.98 -6.12 -5.68
N MET A 55 7.25 -6.46 -5.94
CA MET A 55 8.33 -6.39 -4.95
C MET A 55 9.41 -5.41 -5.39
N VAL A 56 9.86 -4.58 -4.47
CA VAL A 56 10.98 -3.66 -4.63
C VAL A 56 12.08 -3.98 -3.64
N LYS A 57 13.33 -3.83 -4.08
CA LYS A 57 14.51 -4.00 -3.22
C LYS A 57 15.21 -2.67 -3.02
N ARG A 58 15.50 -2.32 -1.77
CA ARG A 58 16.28 -1.15 -1.39
C ARG A 58 17.46 -1.61 -0.53
N PRO A 59 18.55 -0.82 -0.42
CA PRO A 59 19.69 -1.21 0.41
C PRO A 59 19.34 -1.48 1.88
N ALA A 60 18.30 -0.83 2.40
CA ALA A 60 17.89 -0.93 3.79
C ALA A 60 16.72 -1.91 4.04
N PHE A 61 15.96 -2.28 3.01
CA PHE A 61 14.76 -3.13 3.16
C PHE A 61 14.32 -3.76 1.83
N GLU A 62 13.57 -4.85 1.91
CA GLU A 62 12.72 -5.35 0.82
C GLU A 62 11.27 -4.96 1.09
N GLY A 63 10.58 -4.47 0.06
CA GLY A 63 9.20 -4.00 0.16
C GLY A 63 8.28 -4.76 -0.81
N THR A 64 7.12 -5.21 -0.34
CA THR A 64 6.12 -5.90 -1.15
C THR A 64 4.81 -5.15 -1.09
N LEU A 65 4.36 -4.63 -2.23
CA LEU A 65 2.99 -4.13 -2.38
C LEU A 65 2.10 -5.29 -2.80
N THR A 66 1.14 -5.67 -1.97
CA THR A 66 0.01 -6.53 -2.39
C THR A 66 -1.21 -5.65 -2.53
N ALA A 67 -1.89 -5.70 -3.68
CA ALA A 67 -3.00 -4.80 -3.95
C ALA A 67 -4.08 -5.40 -4.84
N THR A 68 -5.32 -4.97 -4.60
CA THR A 68 -6.45 -5.12 -5.50
C THR A 68 -6.88 -3.74 -5.98
N LEU A 69 -6.80 -3.50 -7.30
CA LEU A 69 -7.00 -2.19 -7.92
C LEU A 69 -8.00 -2.26 -9.07
N ILE A 70 -8.79 -1.20 -9.21
CA ILE A 70 -9.56 -0.91 -10.42
C ILE A 70 -8.74 0.10 -11.25
N VAL A 71 -8.56 -0.19 -12.54
CA VAL A 71 -7.69 0.60 -13.44
C VAL A 71 -8.55 1.26 -14.51
N TYR A 72 -8.43 2.58 -14.60
CA TYR A 72 -9.05 3.39 -15.65
C TYR A 72 -7.99 3.85 -16.65
N ARG A 73 -8.36 3.92 -17.93
CA ARG A 73 -7.48 4.35 -19.02
C ARG A 73 -8.16 5.43 -19.86
N THR A 74 -7.38 6.33 -20.44
CA THR A 74 -7.94 7.35 -21.34
C THR A 74 -8.26 6.77 -22.70
N GLY A 75 -9.49 6.96 -23.18
CA GLY A 75 -9.85 6.77 -24.59
C GLY A 75 -10.35 5.37 -24.97
N VAL A 76 -10.70 5.23 -26.25
CA VAL A 76 -11.12 3.99 -26.89
C VAL A 76 -9.96 3.48 -27.73
N ARG A 77 -9.55 2.23 -27.53
CA ARG A 77 -8.46 1.62 -28.30
C ARG A 77 -8.95 1.25 -29.71
N LEU A 78 -8.25 1.74 -30.74
CA LEU A 78 -8.40 1.22 -32.10
C LEU A 78 -7.51 -0.01 -32.31
N ALA A 79 -7.92 -0.90 -33.21
CA ALA A 79 -7.15 -2.11 -33.51
C ALA A 79 -5.76 -1.74 -34.07
N GLY A 80 -4.70 -2.21 -33.42
CA GLY A 80 -3.31 -1.94 -33.79
C GLY A 80 -2.63 -0.79 -33.04
N GLU A 81 -3.36 -0.04 -32.22
CA GLU A 81 -2.77 0.97 -31.33
C GLU A 81 -2.26 0.36 -30.02
N GLY A 82 -1.29 1.05 -29.41
CA GLY A 82 -0.73 0.69 -28.11
C GLY A 82 -1.76 0.76 -26.98
N VAL A 83 -1.37 0.26 -25.82
CA VAL A 83 -2.21 0.29 -24.61
C VAL A 83 -2.42 1.75 -24.21
N PRO A 84 -3.67 2.25 -24.10
CA PRO A 84 -3.88 3.62 -23.66
C PRO A 84 -3.34 3.82 -22.24
N PRO A 85 -2.81 5.01 -21.90
CA PRO A 85 -2.21 5.26 -20.60
C PRO A 85 -3.24 5.13 -19.47
N ILE A 86 -2.74 4.81 -18.28
CA ILE A 86 -3.54 4.77 -17.05
C ILE A 86 -3.97 6.19 -16.72
N SER A 87 -5.28 6.43 -16.66
CA SER A 87 -5.87 7.72 -16.32
C SER A 87 -6.27 7.82 -14.85
N ASP A 88 -6.59 6.69 -14.22
CA ASP A 88 -6.82 6.61 -12.78
C ASP A 88 -6.62 5.19 -12.26
N VAL A 89 -6.33 5.08 -10.96
CA VAL A 89 -6.38 3.83 -10.19
C VAL A 89 -7.11 4.05 -8.88
N VAL A 90 -8.03 3.14 -8.57
CA VAL A 90 -8.79 3.13 -7.32
C VAL A 90 -8.39 1.88 -6.52
N PRO A 91 -7.86 2.04 -5.30
CA PRO A 91 -7.54 0.90 -4.46
C PRO A 91 -8.82 0.33 -3.83
N VAL A 92 -9.05 -0.96 -4.02
CA VAL A 92 -10.08 -1.70 -3.27
C VAL A 92 -9.51 -2.17 -1.93
N TRP A 93 -8.30 -2.73 -1.97
CA TRP A 93 -7.51 -3.14 -0.82
C TRP A 93 -6.03 -3.07 -1.17
N TRP A 94 -5.16 -2.72 -0.22
CA TRP A 94 -3.72 -2.75 -0.41
C TRP A 94 -2.99 -2.85 0.93
N GLU A 95 -1.78 -3.40 0.88
CA GLU A 95 -0.83 -3.43 1.97
C GLU A 95 0.59 -3.34 1.41
N PHE A 96 1.46 -2.58 2.09
CA PHE A 96 2.87 -2.47 1.76
C PHE A 96 3.69 -3.00 2.93
N GLU A 97 4.16 -4.24 2.80
CA GLU A 97 4.98 -4.92 3.80
C GLU A 97 6.44 -4.56 3.57
N THR A 98 7.19 -4.37 4.65
CA THR A 98 8.63 -4.11 4.59
C THR A 98 9.40 -5.01 5.53
N VAL A 99 10.45 -5.64 5.01
CA VAL A 99 11.36 -6.52 5.74
C VAL A 99 12.76 -5.93 5.72
N ASN A 100 13.41 -5.79 6.88
CA ASN A 100 14.78 -5.27 6.96
C ASN A 100 15.82 -6.32 6.49
N THR A 101 17.10 -5.94 6.53
CA THR A 101 18.21 -6.83 6.14
C THR A 101 18.39 -8.04 7.07
N GLU A 102 17.80 -8.02 8.25
CA GLU A 102 17.85 -9.12 9.24
C GLU A 102 16.68 -10.10 9.07
N GLY A 103 15.71 -9.77 8.20
CA GLY A 103 14.52 -10.58 7.96
C GLY A 103 13.32 -10.23 8.84
N ASP A 104 13.41 -9.17 9.65
CA ASP A 104 12.32 -8.73 10.51
C ASP A 104 11.38 -7.78 9.77
N GLU A 105 10.08 -7.92 10.05
CA GLU A 105 9.07 -6.96 9.60
C GLU A 105 9.26 -5.62 10.32
N VAL A 106 9.29 -4.54 9.55
CA VAL A 106 9.48 -3.17 10.04
C VAL A 106 8.33 -2.30 9.56
N LEU A 107 7.90 -1.35 10.39
CA LEU A 107 6.89 -0.37 9.99
C LEU A 107 7.42 0.56 8.91
N ASN A 108 6.51 1.03 8.04
CA ASN A 108 6.80 2.03 7.03
C ASN A 108 5.70 3.10 7.01
N ASP A 109 5.98 4.22 6.34
CA ASP A 109 5.03 5.31 6.13
C ASP A 109 4.40 5.32 4.72
N PHE A 110 4.34 4.15 4.06
CA PHE A 110 3.80 4.05 2.72
C PHE A 110 2.36 4.56 2.66
N ALA A 111 2.07 5.34 1.62
CA ALA A 111 0.74 5.83 1.33
C ALA A 111 0.40 5.60 -0.14
N PHE A 112 -0.87 5.29 -0.41
CA PHE A 112 -1.32 5.05 -1.78
C PHE A 112 -1.28 6.31 -2.66
N GLN A 113 -1.43 7.50 -2.08
CA GLN A 113 -1.56 8.75 -2.83
C GLN A 113 -0.29 9.11 -3.63
N PRO A 114 0.93 9.03 -3.06
CA PRO A 114 2.17 9.16 -3.84
C PRO A 114 2.31 8.10 -4.94
N LEU A 115 1.97 6.83 -4.66
CA LEU A 115 1.96 5.77 -5.69
C LEU A 115 1.03 6.13 -6.85
N ARG A 116 -0.20 6.57 -6.57
CA ARG A 116 -1.15 7.01 -7.59
C ARG A 116 -0.58 8.15 -8.42
N ARG A 117 0.08 9.15 -7.80
CA ARG A 117 0.75 10.23 -8.54
C ARG A 117 1.85 9.70 -9.46
N ALA A 118 2.66 8.76 -8.98
CA ALA A 118 3.72 8.15 -9.77
C ALA A 118 3.16 7.39 -10.98
N LEU A 119 2.09 6.62 -10.83
CA LEU A 119 1.41 5.94 -11.94
C LEU A 119 0.88 6.92 -12.99
N LEU A 120 0.22 8.01 -12.56
CA LEU A 120 -0.37 8.99 -13.47
C LEU A 120 0.67 9.86 -14.19
N ALA A 121 1.87 10.01 -13.63
CA ALA A 121 2.95 10.76 -14.26
C ALA A 121 3.62 9.99 -15.42
N ARG A 122 3.27 8.71 -15.62
CA ARG A 122 3.84 7.83 -16.65
C ARG A 122 3.00 7.79 -17.94
N GLY A 123 1.82 8.41 -17.92
CA GLY A 123 0.84 8.47 -19.02
C GLY A 123 0.78 9.80 -19.75
#